data_AF-A0A821Q2F0-F1
#
_entry.id   AF-A0A821Q2F0-F1
#
_cell.length_a   1.000
_cell.length_b   1.000
_cell.length_c   1.000
_cell.angle_alpha   90.00
_cell.angle_beta   90.00
_cell.angle_gamma   90.00
#
_symmetry.space_group_name_H-M   'P 1'
#
loop_
_entity.id
_entity.type
_entity.pdbx_description
1 polymer ?
#
loop_
_entity_poly.entity_id
_entity_poly.type
_entity_poly.pdbx_seq_one_letter_code
_entity_poly.pdbx_strand_id
1 'polypeptide(L)'
;DLAYNHRKLFSQFDVNAGEIFLPAQNESIGFEKAVRKNLLDNNRIKLFDPKTSREYSVQDAIERGIIDHESGLVYDPRSRTTYSIREAIRHGIIAVVGAPLVPIKADHETVAAKITSRNRRRHSLAK
;
A
#
# COMPACT_ATOMS: atom_id res chain seq x y z
N ASP A 1 24.21 8.43 -14.89
CA ASP A 1 23.73 7.06 -14.69
C ASP A 1 22.34 7.07 -14.07
N LEU A 2 21.47 6.20 -14.59
CA LEU A 2 20.09 5.91 -14.16
C LEU A 2 19.11 7.09 -14.15
N ALA A 3 18.68 7.47 -15.36
CA ALA A 3 17.43 8.18 -15.59
C ALA A 3 16.29 7.50 -14.83
N TYR A 4 15.80 8.17 -13.80
CA TYR A 4 14.60 7.79 -13.07
C TYR A 4 13.45 7.75 -14.07
N ASN A 5 13.13 6.55 -14.54
CA ASN A 5 12.23 6.34 -15.66
C ASN A 5 10.81 6.75 -15.21
N HIS A 6 10.45 7.99 -15.51
CA HIS A 6 9.16 8.65 -15.26
C HIS A 6 7.98 7.93 -15.96
N ARG A 7 8.11 6.68 -16.40
CA ARG A 7 7.04 5.86 -16.99
C ARG A 7 6.40 4.87 -16.01
N LYS A 8 6.95 4.71 -14.80
CA LYS A 8 6.32 4.01 -13.65
C LYS A 8 5.44 4.98 -12.82
N LEU A 9 4.79 5.93 -13.48
CA LEU A 9 3.97 6.94 -12.81
C LEU A 9 2.73 6.26 -12.22
N PHE A 10 2.73 6.17 -10.89
CA PHE A 10 1.60 6.04 -9.95
C PHE A 10 0.80 4.74 -9.94
N SER A 11 1.46 3.62 -9.57
CA SER A 11 0.72 2.46 -9.07
C SER A 11 -0.09 2.84 -7.83
N GLN A 12 -1.43 2.85 -7.93
CA GLN A 12 -2.33 3.26 -6.86
C GLN A 12 -3.04 2.03 -6.29
N PHE A 13 -2.95 1.80 -4.98
CA PHE A 13 -3.56 0.64 -4.34
C PHE A 13 -4.99 0.96 -3.89
N ASP A 14 -5.97 0.29 -4.50
CA ASP A 14 -7.34 0.27 -3.99
C ASP A 14 -7.43 -0.78 -2.88
N VAL A 15 -7.44 -0.30 -1.65
CA VAL A 15 -7.50 -1.12 -0.42
C VAL A 15 -8.78 -1.95 -0.35
N ASN A 16 -9.89 -1.46 -0.91
CA ASN A 16 -11.17 -2.15 -0.87
C ASN A 16 -11.22 -3.29 -1.88
N ALA A 17 -10.67 -3.05 -3.08
CA ALA A 17 -10.58 -4.05 -4.14
C ALA A 17 -9.38 -5.00 -3.95
N GLY A 18 -8.35 -4.62 -3.19
CA GLY A 18 -7.07 -5.33 -3.18
C GLY A 18 -6.36 -5.24 -4.54
N GLU A 19 -6.61 -4.16 -5.28
CA GLU A 19 -6.15 -3.96 -6.64
C GLU A 19 -5.11 -2.84 -6.73
N ILE A 20 -4.29 -2.94 -7.77
CA ILE A 20 -3.27 -1.99 -8.15
C ILE A 20 -3.69 -1.39 -9.49
N PHE A 21 -3.96 -0.09 -9.51
CA PHE A 21 -4.15 0.66 -10.75
C PHE A 21 -2.80 0.93 -11.40
N LEU A 22 -2.67 0.62 -12.69
CA LEU A 22 -1.49 0.83 -13.51
C LEU A 22 -1.77 1.96 -14.52
N PRO A 23 -1.37 3.22 -14.27
CA PRO A 23 -1.74 4.35 -15.13
C PRO A 23 -1.20 4.25 -16.55
N ALA A 24 -0.04 3.60 -16.73
CA ALA A 24 0.55 3.38 -18.04
C ALA A 24 -0.30 2.45 -18.94
N GLN A 25 -1.16 1.62 -18.35
CA GLN A 25 -2.04 0.66 -19.05
C GLN A 25 -3.51 1.03 -18.90
N ASN A 26 -3.84 2.01 -18.04
CA ASN A 26 -5.20 2.36 -17.66
C ASN A 26 -6.04 1.13 -17.22
N GLU A 27 -5.41 0.24 -16.46
CA GLU A 27 -5.98 -1.04 -16.00
C GLU A 27 -5.75 -1.21 -14.49
N SER A 28 -6.71 -1.83 -13.79
CA SER A 28 -6.53 -2.32 -12.43
C SER A 28 -6.25 -3.83 -12.44
N ILE A 29 -5.26 -4.25 -11.67
CA ILE A 29 -4.91 -5.67 -11.51
C ILE A 29 -4.86 -6.05 -10.03
N GLY A 30 -5.19 -7.30 -9.69
CA GLY A 30 -5.04 -7.79 -8.32
C GLY A 30 -3.59 -7.66 -7.81
N PHE A 31 -3.43 -7.32 -6.54
CA PHE A 31 -2.11 -7.15 -5.90
C PHE A 31 -1.19 -8.34 -6.11
N GLU A 32 -1.71 -9.55 -5.93
CA GLU A 32 -0.96 -10.79 -6.08
C GLU A 32 -0.38 -10.92 -7.49
N LYS A 33 -1.20 -10.60 -8.50
CA LYS A 33 -0.78 -10.55 -9.91
C LYS A 33 0.25 -9.44 -10.14
N ALA A 34 0.10 -8.29 -9.49
CA ALA A 34 1.04 -7.18 -9.59
C ALA A 34 2.42 -7.55 -9.03
N VAL A 35 2.48 -8.19 -7.86
CA VAL A 35 3.72 -8.68 -7.21
C VAL A 35 4.42 -9.67 -8.11
N ARG A 36 3.71 -10.73 -8.53
CA ARG A 36 4.28 -11.81 -9.35
C ARG A 36 4.82 -11.32 -10.69
N LYS A 37 4.15 -10.35 -11.30
CA LYS A 37 4.57 -9.78 -12.59
C LYS A 37 5.53 -8.60 -12.44
N ASN A 38 5.91 -8.24 -11.20
CA ASN A 38 6.75 -7.08 -10.90
C ASN A 38 6.22 -5.77 -11.53
N LEU A 39 4.89 -5.60 -11.51
CA LEU A 39 4.19 -4.48 -12.14
C LEU A 39 3.94 -3.30 -11.19
N LEU A 40 4.18 -3.47 -9.89
CA LEU A 40 4.11 -2.40 -8.90
C LEU A 40 5.51 -1.79 -8.63
N ASP A 41 5.54 -0.59 -8.07
CA ASP A 41 6.76 -0.01 -7.49
C ASP A 41 6.89 -0.50 -6.03
N ASN A 42 7.60 -1.63 -5.85
CA ASN A 42 7.73 -2.31 -4.56
C ASN A 42 8.29 -1.41 -3.44
N ASN A 43 9.04 -0.36 -3.77
CA ASN A 43 9.67 0.52 -2.77
C ASN A 43 8.73 1.63 -2.27
N ARG A 44 7.70 1.95 -3.05
CA ARG A 44 6.75 3.03 -2.78
C ARG A 44 5.60 2.62 -1.89
N ILE A 45 4.99 1.47 -2.15
CA ILE A 45 3.87 0.99 -1.35
C ILE A 45 4.42 0.54 0.00
N LYS A 46 3.94 1.14 1.09
CA LYS A 46 4.28 0.70 2.44
C LYS A 46 3.16 -0.14 3.03
N LEU A 47 3.57 -1.19 3.71
CA LEU A 47 2.76 -2.10 4.49
C LEU A 47 3.12 -1.87 5.94
N PHE A 48 2.13 -1.54 6.75
CA PHE A 48 2.26 -1.44 8.19
C PHE A 48 1.88 -2.78 8.81
N ASP A 49 2.76 -3.31 9.65
CA ASP A 49 2.49 -4.44 10.53
C ASP A 49 2.05 -3.91 11.89
N PRO A 50 0.76 -4.01 12.26
CA PRO A 50 0.26 -3.54 13.55
C PRO A 50 0.87 -4.26 14.75
N LYS A 51 1.36 -5.50 14.58
CA LYS A 51 1.90 -6.30 15.67
C LYS A 51 3.28 -5.79 16.09
N THR A 52 4.12 -5.44 15.12
CA THR A 52 5.47 -4.90 15.39
C THR A 52 5.51 -3.38 15.38
N SER A 53 4.42 -2.71 14.99
CA SER A 53 4.36 -1.27 14.77
C SER A 53 5.45 -0.78 13.81
N ARG A 54 5.74 -1.58 12.78
CA ARG A 54 6.76 -1.30 11.77
C ARG A 54 6.15 -1.18 10.41
N GLU A 55 6.77 -0.34 9.59
CA GLU A 55 6.47 -0.20 8.18
C GLU A 55 7.52 -0.92 7.35
N TYR A 56 7.06 -1.62 6.33
CA TYR A 56 7.87 -2.31 5.34
C TYR A 56 7.45 -1.82 3.97
N SER A 57 8.40 -1.59 3.06
CA SER A 57 8.00 -1.55 1.65
C SER A 57 7.53 -2.94 1.20
N VAL A 58 6.83 -3.04 0.08
CA VAL A 58 6.51 -4.36 -0.49
C VAL A 58 7.80 -5.12 -0.80
N GLN A 59 8.87 -4.43 -1.20
CA GLN A 59 10.18 -5.05 -1.41
C GLN A 59 10.72 -5.64 -0.10
N ASP A 60 10.73 -4.85 0.97
CA ASP A 60 11.19 -5.32 2.28
C ASP A 60 10.33 -6.48 2.80
N ALA A 61 9.02 -6.43 2.56
CA ALA A 61 8.08 -7.47 2.97
C ALA A 61 8.32 -8.79 2.22
N ILE A 62 8.69 -8.73 0.94
CA ILE A 62 9.09 -9.90 0.15
C ILE A 62 10.40 -10.48 0.70
N GLU A 63 11.42 -9.63 0.90
CA GLU A 63 12.74 -10.06 1.40
C GLU A 63 12.67 -10.69 2.79
N ARG A 64 11.68 -10.28 3.60
CA ARG A 64 11.42 -10.81 4.94
C ARG A 64 10.50 -12.04 4.96
N GLY A 65 9.96 -12.45 3.81
CA GLY A 65 9.00 -13.55 3.72
C GLY A 65 7.63 -13.22 4.32
N ILE A 66 7.31 -11.94 4.53
CA ILE A 66 5.97 -11.49 4.92
C ILE A 66 5.03 -11.61 3.71
N ILE A 67 5.55 -11.33 2.52
CA ILE A 67 4.88 -11.59 1.24
C ILE A 67 5.68 -12.65 0.49
N ASP A 68 5.00 -13.68 0.03
CA ASP A 68 5.58 -14.64 -0.89
C ASP A 68 5.61 -14.06 -2.31
N HIS A 69 6.77 -14.04 -2.96
CA HIS A 69 6.93 -13.43 -4.28
C HIS A 69 6.20 -14.21 -5.39
N GLU A 70 6.17 -15.54 -5.29
CA GLU A 70 5.64 -16.42 -6.34
C GLU A 70 4.11 -16.44 -6.38
N SER A 71 3.48 -16.33 -5.22
CA SER A 71 2.02 -16.30 -5.07
C SER A 71 1.47 -14.89 -4.87
N GLY A 72 2.26 -13.97 -4.31
CA GLY A 72 1.82 -12.64 -3.89
C GLY A 72 1.02 -12.62 -2.59
N LEU A 73 0.93 -13.75 -1.89
CA LEU A 73 0.17 -13.90 -0.65
C LEU A 73 0.95 -13.42 0.57
N VAL A 74 0.22 -12.94 1.57
CA VAL A 74 0.76 -12.51 2.87
C VAL A 74 0.82 -13.70 3.81
N TYR A 75 1.98 -13.97 4.40
CA TYR A 75 2.16 -15.00 5.40
C TYR A 75 1.93 -14.44 6.81
N ASP A 76 1.02 -15.05 7.59
CA ASP A 76 0.91 -14.79 9.03
C ASP A 76 1.61 -15.89 9.83
N PRO A 77 2.73 -15.60 10.51
CA PRO A 77 3.42 -16.58 11.34
C PRO A 77 2.59 -17.06 12.54
N ARG A 78 1.54 -16.35 12.96
CA ARG A 78 0.71 -16.74 14.11
C ARG A 78 -0.25 -17.87 13.78
N SER A 79 -1.03 -17.71 12.72
CA SER A 79 -1.96 -18.74 12.23
C SER A 79 -1.26 -19.77 11.34
N ARG A 80 0.01 -19.54 10.99
CA ARG A 80 0.83 -20.40 10.11
C ARG A 80 0.15 -20.65 8.76
N THR A 81 -0.55 -19.64 8.26
CA THR A 81 -1.28 -19.69 6.99
C THR A 81 -1.00 -18.43 6.17
N THR A 82 -1.26 -18.52 4.88
CA THR A 82 -1.21 -17.40 3.96
C THR A 82 -2.59 -16.82 3.72
N TYR A 83 -2.64 -15.54 3.36
CA TYR A 83 -3.85 -14.77 3.08
C TYR A 83 -3.63 -13.93 1.82
N SER A 84 -4.71 -13.70 1.07
CA SER A 84 -4.71 -12.61 0.08
C SER A 84 -4.44 -11.27 0.77
N ILE A 85 -3.97 -10.25 0.03
CA ILE A 85 -3.75 -8.92 0.62
C ILE A 85 -5.04 -8.39 1.27
N ARG A 86 -6.18 -8.66 0.65
CA ARG A 86 -7.49 -8.20 1.09
C ARG A 86 -7.91 -8.88 2.39
N GLU A 87 -7.70 -10.19 2.50
CA GLU A 87 -7.93 -10.92 3.75
C GLU A 87 -7.00 -10.43 4.85
N ALA A 88 -5.71 -10.28 4.55
CA ALA A 88 -4.73 -9.83 5.52
C ALA A 88 -5.08 -8.44 6.10
N ILE A 89 -5.62 -7.54 5.28
CA ILE A 89 -6.17 -6.25 5.73
C ILE A 89 -7.41 -6.45 6.60
N ARG A 90 -8.39 -7.26 6.17
CA ARG A 90 -9.62 -7.51 6.95
C ARG A 90 -9.35 -8.14 8.32
N HIS A 91 -8.34 -9.02 8.40
CA HIS A 91 -7.91 -9.66 9.64
C HIS A 91 -6.97 -8.79 10.47
N GLY A 92 -6.58 -7.59 10.00
CA GLY A 92 -5.66 -6.70 10.71
C GLY A 92 -4.23 -7.26 10.81
N ILE A 93 -3.85 -8.16 9.92
CA ILE A 93 -2.51 -8.75 9.86
C ILE A 93 -1.53 -7.71 9.31
N ILE A 94 -1.97 -6.95 8.31
CA ILE A 94 -1.25 -5.81 7.74
C ILE A 94 -2.24 -4.68 7.44
N ALA A 95 -1.74 -3.45 7.35
CA ALA A 95 -2.45 -2.32 6.77
C ALA A 95 -1.60 -1.72 5.65
N VAL A 96 -2.23 -1.14 4.64
CA VAL A 96 -1.50 -0.42 3.59
C VAL A 96 -1.42 1.05 3.95
N VAL A 97 -0.20 1.58 4.02
CA VAL A 97 0.09 2.96 4.42
C VAL A 97 0.81 3.66 3.27
N GLY A 98 0.27 4.77 2.79
CA GLY A 98 0.96 5.63 1.81
C GLY A 98 0.80 5.23 0.34
N ALA A 99 -0.20 5.79 -0.32
CA ALA A 99 -0.15 6.85 -1.34
C ALA A 99 -1.62 7.24 -1.56
N PRO A 100 -1.96 8.53 -1.69
CA PRO A 100 -3.35 8.99 -1.58
C PRO A 100 -4.26 8.35 -2.62
N LEU A 101 -5.46 7.97 -2.17
CA LEU A 101 -6.64 7.72 -2.99
C LEU A 101 -7.07 9.05 -3.64
N VAL A 102 -6.47 9.43 -4.76
CA VAL A 102 -7.12 10.36 -5.69
C VAL A 102 -8.08 9.52 -6.53
N PRO A 103 -9.40 9.69 -6.41
CA PRO A 103 -10.31 9.19 -7.43
C PRO A 103 -9.95 9.93 -8.71
N ILE A 104 -9.42 9.22 -9.72
CA ILE A 104 -9.41 9.74 -11.08
C ILE A 104 -10.83 9.56 -11.65
N LYS A 105 -11.80 10.18 -10.98
CA LYS A 105 -13.03 10.66 -11.61
C LYS A 105 -13.01 12.15 -11.37
N ALA A 106 -12.69 12.89 -12.42
CA ALA A 106 -12.66 14.34 -12.44
C ALA A 106 -14.10 14.87 -12.42
N ASP A 107 -14.81 14.58 -11.34
CA ASP A 107 -16.16 15.02 -11.11
C ASP A 107 -16.10 15.56 -9.67
N HIS A 108 -15.57 16.79 -9.56
CA HIS A 108 -15.66 17.73 -8.44
C HIS A 108 -15.76 17.18 -6.99
N GLU A 109 -14.82 17.62 -6.14
CA GLU A 109 -14.75 17.40 -4.67
C GLU A 109 -14.05 16.13 -4.18
N THR A 110 -12.72 16.09 -4.28
CA THR A 110 -11.95 15.10 -3.49
C THR A 110 -11.68 15.62 -2.06
N VAL A 111 -12.41 15.05 -1.10
CA VAL A 111 -12.28 15.24 0.36
C VAL A 111 -10.99 14.61 0.92
N ALA A 112 -9.86 14.74 0.23
CA ALA A 112 -8.58 14.17 0.67
C ALA A 112 -7.75 15.13 1.57
N ALA A 113 -8.15 16.39 1.71
CA ALA A 113 -7.41 17.39 2.49
C ALA A 113 -7.65 17.35 4.02
N LYS A 114 -8.49 16.43 4.54
CA LYS A 114 -9.00 16.56 5.94
C LYS A 114 -8.38 15.62 6.97
N ILE A 115 -7.54 14.65 6.57
CA ILE A 115 -6.99 13.64 7.51
C ILE A 115 -5.54 13.94 7.92
N THR A 116 -4.75 14.67 7.12
CA THR A 116 -3.35 14.97 7.45
C THR A 116 -3.14 16.21 8.32
N SER A 117 -4.20 16.94 8.68
CA SER A 117 -4.13 18.19 9.46
C SER A 117 -4.83 18.14 10.81
N ARG A 118 -4.72 17.03 11.57
CA ARG A 118 -5.22 17.00 12.96
C ARG A 118 -4.20 16.64 14.02
N ASN A 119 -2.91 16.81 13.72
CA ASN A 119 -1.87 16.57 14.73
C ASN A 119 -0.77 17.64 14.75
N ARG A 120 -1.13 18.92 14.92
CA ARG A 120 -0.29 19.94 15.58
C ARG A 120 -1.15 21.00 16.23
N ARG A 121 -1.33 20.89 17.56
CA ARG A 121 -1.38 21.97 18.59
C ARG A 121 -2.06 21.45 19.86
N ARG A 122 -1.33 20.64 20.63
CA ARG A 122 -1.46 20.63 22.10
C ARG A 122 -0.19 21.31 22.64
N HIS A 123 -0.36 22.15 23.66
CA HIS A 123 0.59 23.12 24.26
C HIS A 123 0.83 24.39 23.40
N SER A 124 0.65 25.61 23.92
CA SER A 124 0.96 26.09 25.28
C SER A 124 -0.19 26.85 25.97
N LEU A 125 -0.49 26.42 27.21
CA LEU A 125 -0.88 27.31 28.29
C LEU A 125 0.41 27.89 28.88
N ALA A 126 0.54 29.21 28.96
CA ALA A 126 1.30 29.88 30.01
C ALA A 126 1.02 31.39 29.98
N LYS A 127 0.32 31.84 31.03
CA LYS A 127 0.22 33.17 31.68
C LYS A 127 0.29 34.43 30.83
#